data_AF-A0AAP4Y5D6-F1
#
_entry.id   AF-A0AAP4Y5D6-F1
#
_cell.length_a   1.000
_cell.length_b   1.000
_cell.length_c   1.000
_cell.angle_alpha   90.00
_cell.angle_beta   90.00
_cell.angle_gamma   90.00
#
_symmetry.space_group_name_H-M   'P 1'
#
loop_
_entity.id
_entity.type
_entity.pdbx_description
1 polymer ?
#
loop_
_entity_poly.entity_id
_entity_poly.type
_entity_poly.pdbx_seq_one_letter_code
_entity_poly.pdbx_strand_id
1 'polypeptide(L)'
;MNLSSRPTSPPSERRARALLLVLAVVVAGCGGEATPDGDEAPRSGPASAPAVATLDLGPDTYRFDRVSCDLDDRVPDDLLLQATGTAPEGRRVHLEVERREVGGLIRDRVSVSFGSIVDGDQWSATASALPDGGWATSPAGGEPLDGPLVVIEGDELRAAGRFRHETRDEAREGGLLARCAG
;
A
#
# COMPACT_ATOMS: atom_id res chain seq x y z
N MET A 1 -45.24 13.49 -17.79
CA MET A 1 -44.66 14.68 -18.45
C MET A 1 -43.17 14.46 -18.54
N ASN A 2 -42.65 14.57 -19.77
CA ASN A 2 -41.25 14.39 -20.16
C ASN A 2 -40.44 15.66 -19.82
N LEU A 3 -39.11 15.51 -19.71
CA LEU A 3 -37.99 16.51 -19.71
C LEU A 3 -37.01 16.11 -18.57
N SER A 4 -35.99 15.29 -18.78
CA SER A 4 -34.77 15.51 -19.58
C SER A 4 -34.01 16.77 -19.16
N SER A 5 -32.88 16.60 -18.46
CA SER A 5 -31.66 17.43 -18.60
C SER A 5 -30.47 16.73 -17.95
N ARG A 6 -29.43 16.54 -18.76
CA ARG A 6 -28.16 15.87 -18.49
C ARG A 6 -27.20 16.77 -17.69
N PRO A 7 -26.18 16.20 -17.01
CA PRO A 7 -25.10 16.99 -16.43
C PRO A 7 -24.19 17.58 -17.52
N THR A 8 -23.91 18.87 -17.40
CA THR A 8 -22.98 19.64 -18.23
C THR A 8 -21.56 19.42 -17.71
N SER A 9 -20.72 18.74 -18.48
CA SER A 9 -19.27 18.71 -18.27
C SER A 9 -18.65 20.07 -18.64
N PRO A 10 -17.63 20.56 -17.92
CA PRO A 10 -16.87 21.74 -18.32
C PRO A 10 -15.90 21.42 -19.47
N PRO A 11 -15.65 22.38 -20.39
CA PRO A 11 -14.66 22.23 -21.45
C PRO A 11 -13.22 22.48 -20.97
N SER A 12 -12.33 21.76 -21.64
CA SER A 12 -10.87 21.83 -21.63
C SER A 12 -10.26 23.24 -21.65
N GLU A 13 -9.25 23.47 -20.80
CA GLU A 13 -8.18 24.43 -21.09
C GLU A 13 -6.82 23.73 -21.09
N ARG A 14 -6.32 23.54 -22.30
CA ARG A 14 -4.90 23.28 -22.58
C ARG A 14 -4.11 24.52 -22.18
N ARG A 15 -3.13 24.37 -21.29
CA ARG A 15 -2.00 25.30 -21.23
C ARG A 15 -0.70 24.50 -21.29
N ALA A 16 -0.16 24.47 -22.50
CA ALA A 16 1.23 24.18 -22.75
C ALA A 16 2.11 25.18 -22.00
N ARG A 17 3.08 24.67 -21.25
CA ARG A 17 4.32 25.41 -20.98
C ARG A 17 5.48 24.45 -21.18
N ALA A 18 6.06 24.55 -22.36
CA ALA A 18 7.42 24.15 -22.62
C ALA A 18 8.35 24.94 -21.69
N LEU A 19 9.19 24.25 -20.94
CA LEU A 19 10.42 24.85 -20.43
C LEU A 19 11.58 23.97 -20.92
N LEU A 20 12.16 24.45 -22.01
CA LEU A 20 13.44 24.03 -22.55
C LEU A 20 14.50 24.50 -21.56
N LEU A 21 15.25 23.59 -20.95
CA LEU A 21 16.48 23.94 -20.23
C LEU A 21 17.64 23.20 -20.89
N VAL A 22 18.18 23.87 -21.90
CA VAL A 22 19.49 23.59 -22.48
C VAL A 22 20.52 24.14 -21.50
N LEU A 23 21.32 23.28 -20.90
CA LEU A 23 22.60 23.69 -20.34
C LEU A 23 23.71 22.95 -21.06
N ALA A 24 24.47 23.73 -21.83
CA ALA A 24 25.58 23.31 -22.65
C ALA A 24 26.90 23.58 -21.91
N VAL A 25 27.76 22.56 -21.93
CA VAL A 25 29.21 22.59 -22.25
C VAL A 25 30.18 23.15 -21.19
N VAL A 26 31.24 22.36 -20.88
CA VAL A 26 32.70 22.61 -21.12
C VAL A 26 33.44 21.28 -20.76
N VAL A 27 33.86 20.44 -21.71
CA VAL A 27 35.17 20.33 -22.41
C VAL A 27 36.41 20.34 -21.50
N ALA A 28 37.06 19.17 -21.34
CA ALA A 28 38.52 19.00 -21.37
C ALA A 28 38.89 17.51 -21.30
N GLY A 29 39.73 17.01 -22.21
CA GLY A 29 40.40 15.73 -22.02
C GLY A 29 40.80 14.96 -23.28
N CYS A 30 41.93 15.36 -23.86
CA CYS A 30 42.86 14.62 -24.73
C CYS A 30 42.54 13.18 -25.19
N GLY A 31 42.47 13.01 -26.53
CA GLY A 31 43.45 12.25 -27.31
C GLY A 31 43.69 10.76 -27.00
N GLY A 32 43.21 9.89 -27.90
CA GLY A 32 43.67 8.51 -28.00
C GLY A 32 42.87 7.71 -29.04
N GLU A 33 43.43 7.52 -30.23
CA GLU A 33 42.97 6.54 -31.22
C GLU A 33 43.37 5.12 -30.77
N ALA A 34 42.41 4.23 -30.52
CA ALA A 34 42.61 2.77 -30.51
C ALA A 34 41.27 2.01 -30.53
N THR A 35 41.06 1.26 -31.62
CA THR A 35 40.34 -0.03 -31.87
C THR A 35 39.30 -0.66 -30.91
N PRO A 36 38.41 -1.52 -31.45
CA PRO A 36 37.21 -2.07 -30.78
C PRO A 36 37.54 -3.25 -29.85
N ASP A 37 36.52 -3.70 -29.10
CA ASP A 37 36.46 -4.80 -28.12
C ASP A 37 36.62 -4.41 -26.65
N GLY A 38 35.63 -4.82 -25.84
CA GLY A 38 35.78 -4.93 -24.38
C GLY A 38 34.59 -4.42 -23.57
N ASP A 39 33.73 -5.35 -23.17
CA ASP A 39 33.00 -5.36 -21.89
C ASP A 39 32.48 -4.01 -21.36
N GLU A 40 31.29 -3.60 -21.81
CA GLU A 40 30.45 -2.75 -20.96
C GLU A 40 29.91 -3.64 -19.83
N ALA A 41 30.65 -3.69 -18.73
CA ALA A 41 30.18 -4.31 -17.49
C ALA A 41 28.80 -3.69 -17.15
N PRO A 42 27.76 -4.52 -16.92
CA PRO A 42 26.46 -3.98 -16.56
C PRO A 42 26.65 -3.17 -15.27
N ARG A 43 26.37 -1.87 -15.34
CA ARG A 43 26.25 -1.03 -14.15
C ARG A 43 25.15 -1.66 -13.30
N SER A 44 25.55 -2.45 -12.30
CA SER A 44 24.69 -2.86 -11.21
C SER A 44 24.25 -1.58 -10.50
N GLY A 45 23.11 -1.05 -10.93
CA GLY A 45 22.34 -0.14 -10.08
C GLY A 45 22.10 -0.83 -8.73
N PRO A 46 21.91 -0.08 -7.65
CA PRO A 46 21.54 -0.69 -6.38
C PRO A 46 20.30 -1.55 -6.63
N ALA A 47 20.43 -2.86 -6.43
CA ALA A 47 19.30 -3.75 -6.51
C ALA A 47 18.31 -3.30 -5.44
N SER A 48 17.15 -2.75 -5.84
CA SER A 48 16.07 -2.46 -4.90
C SER A 48 15.82 -3.72 -4.08
N ALA A 49 15.87 -3.57 -2.75
CA ALA A 49 15.59 -4.68 -1.85
C ALA A 49 14.18 -5.21 -2.18
N PRO A 50 13.96 -6.54 -2.14
CA PRO A 50 12.65 -7.09 -2.42
C PRO A 50 11.64 -6.56 -1.40
N ALA A 51 10.43 -6.24 -1.87
CA ALA A 51 9.33 -5.91 -0.99
C ALA A 51 8.99 -7.13 -0.12
N VAL A 52 8.87 -6.94 1.20
CA VAL A 52 8.61 -8.00 2.17
C VAL A 52 7.58 -7.51 3.18
N ALA A 53 6.64 -8.36 3.56
CA ALA A 53 5.69 -8.10 4.63
C ALA A 53 5.67 -9.25 5.64
N THR A 54 5.44 -8.89 6.91
CA THR A 54 5.30 -9.80 8.04
C THR A 54 4.08 -9.41 8.85
N LEU A 55 3.22 -10.37 9.16
CA LEU A 55 2.04 -10.19 10.01
C LEU A 55 2.18 -11.07 11.25
N ASP A 56 2.13 -10.45 12.41
CA ASP A 56 1.94 -11.12 13.70
C ASP A 56 0.44 -11.08 14.05
N LEU A 57 -0.14 -12.23 14.39
CA LEU A 57 -1.54 -12.37 14.76
C LEU A 57 -1.67 -13.27 16.00
N GLY A 58 -1.59 -12.64 17.18
CA GLY A 58 -1.44 -13.36 18.44
C GLY A 58 -0.10 -14.10 18.51
N PRO A 59 -0.07 -15.42 18.73
CA PRO A 59 1.18 -16.18 18.80
C PRO A 59 1.77 -16.55 17.43
N ASP A 60 1.04 -16.29 16.35
CA ASP A 60 1.36 -16.76 15.01
C ASP A 60 1.99 -15.63 14.18
N THR A 61 3.11 -15.92 13.49
CA THR A 61 3.79 -14.99 12.57
C THR A 61 3.74 -15.52 11.14
N TYR A 62 3.31 -14.68 10.21
CA TYR A 62 3.16 -14.99 8.79
C TYR A 62 4.06 -14.11 7.94
N ARG A 63 4.78 -14.72 7.00
CA ARG A 63 5.63 -14.02 6.04
C ARG A 63 5.00 -14.03 4.66
N PHE A 64 5.13 -12.91 3.95
CA PHE A 64 4.65 -12.74 2.60
C PHE A 64 5.82 -12.51 1.65
N ASP A 65 5.86 -13.29 0.58
CA ASP A 65 6.95 -13.29 -0.40
C ASP A 65 6.59 -12.51 -1.67
N ARG A 66 5.29 -12.31 -1.92
CA ARG A 66 4.80 -11.45 -2.99
C ARG A 66 4.08 -10.28 -2.36
N VAL A 67 4.67 -9.09 -2.49
CA VAL A 67 4.13 -7.85 -1.93
C VAL A 67 4.03 -6.84 -3.07
N SER A 68 2.84 -6.27 -3.22
CA SER A 68 2.55 -5.13 -4.08
C SER A 68 2.07 -4.00 -3.19
N CYS A 69 2.67 -2.82 -3.33
CA CYS A 69 2.27 -1.65 -2.57
C CYS A 69 2.01 -0.47 -3.49
N ASP A 70 1.04 0.34 -3.10
CA ASP A 70 0.85 1.70 -3.58
C ASP A 70 0.73 2.58 -2.33
N LEU A 71 1.87 3.12 -1.88
CA LEU A 71 1.94 3.97 -0.69
C LEU A 71 1.83 5.46 -1.02
N ASP A 72 1.63 5.80 -2.30
CA ASP A 72 1.45 7.19 -2.68
C ASP A 72 0.09 7.66 -2.15
N ASP A 73 0.04 8.88 -1.58
CA ASP A 73 -1.17 9.51 -1.02
C ASP A 73 -2.29 9.80 -2.07
N ARG A 74 -2.27 9.12 -3.22
CA ARG A 74 -3.14 9.32 -4.38
C ARG A 74 -3.76 8.02 -4.91
N VAL A 75 -3.81 6.97 -4.09
CA VAL A 75 -4.31 5.66 -4.53
C VAL A 75 -5.73 5.79 -5.11
N PRO A 76 -5.94 5.50 -6.41
CA PRO A 76 -7.27 5.58 -7.02
C PRO A 76 -8.18 4.41 -6.61
N ASP A 77 -7.59 3.31 -6.12
CA ASP A 77 -8.25 2.03 -5.86
C ASP A 77 -8.39 1.70 -4.36
N ASP A 78 -8.11 2.66 -3.47
CA ASP A 78 -8.16 2.52 -2.00
C ASP A 78 -7.21 1.45 -1.39
N LEU A 79 -6.44 0.73 -2.20
CA LEU A 79 -5.61 -0.40 -1.81
C LEU A 79 -4.15 0.02 -1.62
N LEU A 80 -3.68 0.08 -0.37
CA LEU A 80 -2.31 0.46 -0.04
C LEU A 80 -1.32 -0.69 -0.21
N LEU A 81 -1.75 -1.90 0.14
CA LEU A 81 -0.91 -3.08 0.11
C LEU A 81 -1.73 -4.32 -0.20
N GLN A 82 -1.18 -5.17 -1.08
CA GLN A 82 -1.62 -6.53 -1.28
C GLN A 82 -0.44 -7.47 -1.18
N ALA A 83 -0.58 -8.54 -0.40
CA ALA A 83 0.47 -9.52 -0.24
C ALA A 83 -0.05 -10.96 -0.26
N THR A 84 0.78 -11.88 -0.73
CA THR A 84 0.50 -13.33 -0.72
C THR A 84 1.69 -14.08 -0.15
N GLY A 85 1.39 -15.03 0.74
CA GLY A 85 2.37 -15.89 1.40
C GLY A 85 1.84 -17.30 1.59
N THR A 86 2.53 -18.09 2.41
CA THR A 86 2.13 -19.44 2.79
C THR A 86 2.27 -19.60 4.30
N ALA A 87 1.19 -20.02 4.95
CA ALA A 87 1.15 -20.27 6.38
C ALA A 87 2.00 -21.51 6.73
N PRO A 88 2.41 -21.67 8.01
CA PRO A 88 3.20 -22.83 8.44
C PRO A 88 2.58 -24.19 8.09
N GLU A 89 1.25 -24.29 8.08
CA GLU A 89 0.50 -25.48 7.70
C GLU A 89 0.37 -25.70 6.18
N GLY A 90 1.00 -24.87 5.35
CA GLY A 90 1.02 -24.98 3.89
C GLY A 90 -0.18 -24.34 3.18
N ARG A 91 -1.11 -23.72 3.90
CA ARG A 91 -2.23 -22.96 3.30
C ARG A 91 -1.73 -21.64 2.72
N ARG A 92 -2.32 -21.20 1.61
CA ARG A 92 -2.06 -19.85 1.07
C ARG A 92 -2.63 -18.79 2.00
N VAL A 93 -1.91 -17.70 2.19
CA VAL A 93 -2.38 -16.53 2.96
C VAL A 93 -2.39 -15.32 2.05
N HIS A 94 -3.48 -14.57 2.12
CA HIS A 94 -3.66 -13.31 1.42
C HIS A 94 -3.83 -12.19 2.44
N LEU A 95 -3.15 -11.06 2.21
CA LEU A 95 -3.21 -9.87 3.05
C LEU A 95 -3.56 -8.67 2.17
N GLU A 96 -4.49 -7.85 2.63
CA GLU A 96 -4.89 -6.61 2.00
C GLU A 96 -4.96 -5.50 3.04
N VAL A 97 -4.41 -4.33 2.69
CA VAL A 97 -4.51 -3.10 3.48
C VAL A 97 -5.19 -2.05 2.63
N GLU A 98 -6.32 -1.55 3.11
CA GLU A 98 -7.12 -0.54 2.44
C GLU A 98 -7.17 0.73 3.27
N ARG A 99 -7.17 1.89 2.59
CA ARG A 99 -7.46 3.20 3.16
C ARG A 99 -8.43 3.93 2.25
N ARG A 100 -9.57 4.35 2.81
CA ARG A 100 -10.64 5.05 2.08
C ARG A 100 -10.94 6.38 2.72
N GLU A 101 -11.17 7.41 1.92
CA GLU A 101 -11.80 8.65 2.40
C GLU A 101 -13.29 8.64 2.04
N VAL A 102 -14.17 8.59 3.05
CA VAL A 102 -15.62 8.56 2.86
C VAL A 102 -16.27 9.64 3.72
N GLY A 103 -16.85 10.65 3.06
CA GLY A 103 -17.55 11.72 3.76
C GLY A 103 -16.67 12.56 4.69
N GLY A 104 -15.37 12.67 4.38
CA GLY A 104 -14.37 13.36 5.22
C GLY A 104 -13.79 12.51 6.35
N LEU A 105 -14.17 11.23 6.46
CA LEU A 105 -13.55 10.28 7.39
C LEU A 105 -12.52 9.44 6.63
N ILE A 106 -11.36 9.22 7.24
CA ILE A 106 -10.40 8.22 6.76
C ILE A 106 -10.75 6.90 7.42
N ARG A 107 -10.94 5.84 6.63
CA ARG A 107 -11.21 4.49 7.10
C ARG A 107 -10.11 3.56 6.65
N ASP A 108 -9.45 2.95 7.62
CA ASP A 108 -8.44 1.92 7.40
C ASP A 108 -9.05 0.55 7.63
N ARG A 109 -8.62 -0.42 6.81
CA ARG A 109 -8.91 -1.84 6.99
C ARG A 109 -7.66 -2.65 6.71
N VAL A 110 -7.37 -3.60 7.59
CA VAL A 110 -6.41 -4.67 7.33
C VAL A 110 -7.16 -5.98 7.34
N SER A 111 -7.04 -6.76 6.27
CA SER A 111 -7.71 -8.05 6.12
C SER A 111 -6.70 -9.14 5.78
N VAL A 112 -6.78 -10.25 6.50
CA VAL A 112 -5.99 -11.46 6.22
C VAL A 112 -6.90 -12.66 6.04
N SER A 113 -6.67 -13.42 4.98
CA SER A 113 -7.46 -14.59 4.60
C SER A 113 -6.57 -15.82 4.40
N PHE A 114 -6.97 -16.94 4.99
CA PHE A 114 -6.26 -18.22 4.93
C PHE A 114 -7.02 -19.21 4.04
N GLY A 115 -6.41 -19.63 2.93
CA GLY A 115 -7.03 -20.51 1.96
C GLY A 115 -7.83 -19.76 0.89
N SER A 116 -9.02 -20.25 0.55
CA SER A 116 -9.94 -19.58 -0.39
C SER A 116 -10.52 -18.32 0.26
N ILE A 117 -10.68 -17.23 -0.49
CA ILE A 117 -11.32 -16.01 0.01
C ILE A 117 -12.78 -16.26 0.43
N VAL A 118 -13.44 -17.29 -0.13
CA VAL A 118 -14.86 -17.59 0.10
C VAL A 118 -15.10 -18.50 1.31
N ASP A 119 -14.19 -19.45 1.56
CA ASP A 119 -14.36 -20.52 2.57
C ASP A 119 -13.23 -20.55 3.61
N GLY A 120 -12.31 -19.60 3.54
CA GLY A 120 -11.12 -19.52 4.36
C GLY A 120 -11.38 -18.91 5.75
N ASP A 121 -10.42 -19.11 6.65
CA ASP A 121 -10.40 -18.33 7.89
C ASP A 121 -10.05 -16.88 7.54
N GLN A 122 -10.79 -15.92 8.05
CA GLN A 122 -10.58 -14.50 7.75
C GLN A 122 -10.54 -13.69 9.03
N TRP A 123 -9.57 -12.79 9.11
CA TRP A 123 -9.43 -11.82 10.18
C TRP A 123 -9.38 -10.40 9.62
N SER A 124 -9.97 -9.46 10.35
CA SER A 124 -9.86 -8.04 9.99
C SER A 124 -9.71 -7.12 11.18
N ALA A 125 -8.94 -6.05 10.99
CA ALA A 125 -8.88 -4.90 11.87
C ALA A 125 -9.37 -3.67 11.11
N THR A 126 -10.12 -2.78 11.77
CA THR A 126 -10.64 -1.56 11.15
C THR A 126 -10.51 -0.39 12.10
N ALA A 127 -10.14 0.78 11.59
CA ALA A 127 -10.19 2.03 12.33
C ALA A 127 -10.68 3.17 11.44
N SER A 128 -11.28 4.19 12.06
CA SER A 128 -11.76 5.37 11.34
C SER A 128 -11.28 6.65 12.02
N ALA A 129 -10.60 7.52 11.29
CA ALA A 129 -10.24 8.86 11.73
C ALA A 129 -11.33 9.86 11.30
N LEU A 130 -11.63 10.78 12.20
CA LEU A 130 -12.51 11.92 11.97
C LEU A 130 -11.74 13.07 11.30
N PRO A 131 -12.44 14.02 10.65
CA PRO A 131 -11.80 15.17 9.99
C PRO A 131 -10.95 16.06 10.93
N ASP A 132 -11.21 15.99 12.25
CA ASP A 132 -10.48 16.74 13.28
C ASP A 132 -9.21 16.02 13.76
N GLY A 133 -8.88 14.87 13.18
CA GLY A 133 -7.73 14.03 13.56
C GLY A 133 -7.99 13.11 14.75
N GLY A 134 -9.19 13.14 15.34
CA GLY A 134 -9.62 12.18 16.35
C GLY A 134 -9.96 10.81 15.76
N TRP A 135 -10.05 9.78 16.61
CA TRP A 135 -10.45 8.44 16.21
C TRP A 135 -11.88 8.15 16.62
N ALA A 136 -12.69 7.64 15.69
CA ALA A 136 -14.07 7.31 15.94
C ALA A 136 -14.16 6.13 16.92
N THR A 137 -14.68 6.37 18.11
CA THR A 137 -15.00 5.33 19.08
C THR A 137 -16.39 4.77 18.77
N SER A 138 -16.50 3.53 18.30
CA SER A 138 -17.82 2.93 18.03
C SER A 138 -18.31 2.08 19.22
N PRO A 139 -19.50 2.37 19.78
CA PRO A 139 -20.18 1.46 20.73
C PRO A 139 -20.63 0.15 20.07
N ALA A 140 -20.73 0.12 18.74
CA ALA A 140 -21.20 -1.01 17.94
C ALA A 140 -20.06 -1.86 17.34
N GLY A 141 -18.85 -1.77 17.90
CA GLY A 141 -17.76 -2.72 17.59
C GLY A 141 -16.95 -2.40 16.33
N GLY A 142 -16.70 -1.12 16.05
CA GLY A 142 -15.54 -0.68 15.26
C GLY A 142 -14.51 -0.15 16.25
N GLU A 143 -13.63 -1.02 16.72
CA GLU A 143 -12.76 -0.76 17.87
C GLU A 143 -11.74 0.35 17.55
N PRO A 144 -11.65 1.39 18.39
CA PRO A 144 -10.44 2.19 18.45
C PRO A 144 -9.35 1.32 19.07
N LEU A 145 -8.26 1.09 18.34
CA LEU A 145 -6.98 1.00 19.04
C LEU A 145 -6.51 2.43 19.28
N ASP A 146 -5.69 2.62 20.29
CA ASP A 146 -5.14 3.90 20.70
C ASP A 146 -4.26 4.53 19.60
N GLY A 147 -4.87 5.00 18.50
CA GLY A 147 -4.19 5.64 17.38
C GLY A 147 -4.53 5.07 15.99
N PRO A 148 -3.74 5.43 14.98
CA PRO A 148 -3.91 4.95 13.61
C PRO A 148 -3.71 3.45 13.50
N LEU A 149 -4.69 2.78 12.87
CA LEU A 149 -4.51 1.39 12.47
C LEU A 149 -3.38 1.26 11.47
N VAL A 150 -3.27 2.17 10.49
CA VAL A 150 -2.22 2.16 9.46
C VAL A 150 -1.38 3.43 9.54
N VAL A 151 -0.07 3.25 9.61
CA VAL A 151 0.95 4.31 9.57
C VAL A 151 1.86 4.07 8.38
N ILE A 152 2.09 5.12 7.58
CA ILE A 152 2.96 5.07 6.40
C ILE A 152 4.13 6.02 6.66
N GLU A 153 5.35 5.50 6.57
CA GLU A 153 6.62 6.23 6.77
C GLU A 153 7.57 5.91 5.61
N GLY A 154 7.57 6.74 4.57
CA GLY A 154 8.43 6.51 3.39
C GLY A 154 8.04 5.24 2.64
N ASP A 155 8.95 4.27 2.55
CA ASP A 155 8.75 2.97 1.92
C ASP A 155 8.14 1.92 2.87
N GLU A 156 7.78 2.32 4.09
CA GLU A 156 7.31 1.42 5.13
C GLU A 156 5.84 1.65 5.47
N LEU A 157 5.08 0.55 5.52
CA LEU A 157 3.71 0.51 6.03
C LEU A 157 3.70 -0.33 7.31
N ARG A 158 3.23 0.27 8.40
CA ARG A 158 2.94 -0.40 9.66
C ARG A 158 1.45 -0.43 9.88
N ALA A 159 0.93 -1.54 10.39
CA ALA A 159 -0.40 -1.56 10.96
C ALA A 159 -0.41 -2.27 12.29
N ALA A 160 -1.16 -1.78 13.27
CA ALA A 160 -1.25 -2.41 14.58
C ALA A 160 -2.70 -2.36 15.06
N GLY A 161 -3.24 -3.52 15.41
CA GLY A 161 -4.62 -3.55 15.81
C GLY A 161 -5.17 -4.83 16.43
N ARG A 162 -6.45 -4.77 16.74
CA ARG A 162 -7.25 -5.87 17.24
C ARG A 162 -7.98 -6.46 16.04
N PHE A 163 -7.49 -7.60 15.60
CA PHE A 163 -8.03 -8.38 14.50
C PHE A 163 -9.16 -9.26 15.01
N ARG A 164 -10.32 -9.17 14.40
CA ARG A 164 -11.49 -9.98 14.71
C ARG A 164 -11.65 -11.07 13.66
N HIS A 165 -11.99 -12.28 14.10
CA HIS A 165 -12.33 -13.35 13.18
C HIS A 165 -13.72 -13.08 12.58
N GLU A 166 -13.89 -13.20 11.27
CA GLU A 166 -15.14 -12.81 10.60
C GLU A 166 -16.33 -13.74 10.96
N THR A 167 -16.06 -15.01 11.26
CA THR A 167 -17.11 -16.01 11.55
C THR A 167 -17.11 -16.57 12.98
N ARG A 168 -16.12 -16.21 13.80
CA ARG A 168 -15.96 -16.70 15.18
C ARG A 168 -15.95 -15.49 16.10
N ASP A 169 -16.49 -15.62 17.30
CA ASP A 169 -16.41 -14.57 18.33
C ASP A 169 -15.02 -14.58 18.98
N GLU A 170 -14.00 -14.29 18.15
CA GLU A 170 -12.60 -14.31 18.52
C GLU A 170 -11.94 -13.00 18.08
N ALA A 171 -11.06 -12.48 18.94
CA ALA A 171 -10.26 -11.31 18.64
C ALA A 171 -8.83 -11.51 19.13
N ARG A 172 -7.86 -11.05 18.35
CA ARG A 172 -6.42 -11.13 18.64
C ARG A 172 -5.77 -9.79 18.39
N GLU A 173 -4.78 -9.45 19.21
CA GLU A 173 -3.87 -8.37 18.84
C GLU A 173 -2.98 -8.83 17.69
N GLY A 174 -2.66 -7.92 16.79
CA GLY A 174 -1.80 -8.20 15.66
C GLY A 174 -1.07 -6.95 15.17
N GLY A 175 0.04 -7.20 14.48
CA GLY A 175 0.92 -6.19 13.92
C GLY A 175 1.34 -6.58 12.51
N LEU A 176 1.27 -5.65 11.59
CA LEU A 176 1.79 -5.76 10.24
C LEU A 176 2.97 -4.81 10.10
N LEU A 177 4.07 -5.35 9.56
CA LEU A 177 5.18 -4.57 9.05
C LEU A 177 5.40 -4.94 7.60
N ALA A 178 5.31 -3.96 6.71
CA ALA A 178 5.60 -4.13 5.31
C ALA A 178 6.61 -3.08 4.84
N ARG A 179 7.59 -3.54 4.08
CA ARG A 179 8.54 -2.68 3.39
C ARG A 179 8.36 -2.86 1.90
N CYS A 180 8.04 -1.77 1.23
CA CYS A 180 7.75 -1.72 -0.18
C CYS A 180 9.04 -1.41 -0.95
N ALA A 181 9.22 -2.03 -2.13
CA ALA A 181 10.37 -1.74 -2.96
C ALA A 181 10.16 -0.37 -3.62
N GLY A 182 11.06 0.57 -3.34
CA GLY A 182 11.14 1.87 -4.03
C GLY A 182 11.77 1.78 -5.40
#